data_AF-A0A922VDX3-F1
#
_entry.id   AF-A0A922VDX3-F1
#
_cell.length_a   1.000
_cell.length_b   1.000
_cell.length_c   1.000
_cell.angle_alpha   90.00
_cell.angle_beta   90.00
_cell.angle_gamma   90.00
#
_symmetry.space_group_name_H-M   'P 1'
#
loop_
_entity.id
_entity.type
_entity.pdbx_description
1 polymer ?
#
loop_
_entity_poly.entity_id
_entity_poly.type
_entity_poly.pdbx_seq_one_letter_code
_entity_poly.pdbx_strand_id
1 'polypeptide(L)'
;MTLEQVLADARGDAAVLRRHGQVAVADAIERLVDAVTESAEDWLVFLSETDAHLRSGLSEKWLRARFAQWEREGHARIKGGEHQYRACIVPRRARIGAAAERGRQAAAELRKAS
;
A
#
# COMPACT_ATOMS: atom_id res chain seq x y z
N MET A 1 -9.15 -12.01 -10.69
CA MET A 1 -7.71 -12.21 -10.36
C MET A 1 -7.24 -10.99 -9.59
N THR A 2 -6.61 -11.16 -8.42
CA THR A 2 -6.11 -10.04 -7.58
C THR A 2 -4.60 -9.95 -7.65
N LEU A 3 -4.02 -8.82 -7.25
CA LEU A 3 -2.55 -8.67 -7.22
C LEU A 3 -1.91 -9.71 -6.28
N GLU A 4 -2.53 -9.98 -5.12
CA GLU A 4 -2.06 -11.01 -4.19
C GLU A 4 -2.02 -12.39 -4.83
N GLN A 5 -3.05 -12.74 -5.61
CA GLN A 5 -3.09 -14.02 -6.31
C GLN A 5 -1.96 -14.12 -7.34
N VAL A 6 -1.75 -13.08 -8.14
CA VAL A 6 -0.68 -13.05 -9.15
C VAL A 6 0.70 -13.20 -8.50
N LEU A 7 0.95 -12.49 -7.38
CA LEU A 7 2.22 -12.60 -6.65
C LEU A 7 2.41 -13.98 -6.02
N ALA A 8 1.33 -14.58 -5.50
CA ALA A 8 1.37 -15.94 -4.95
C ALA A 8 1.64 -16.99 -6.02
N ASP A 9 0.97 -16.88 -7.17
CA ASP A 9 1.16 -17.79 -8.31
C ASP A 9 2.60 -17.69 -8.84
N ALA A 10 3.13 -16.47 -9.01
CA ALA A 10 4.51 -16.25 -9.45
C ALA A 10 5.55 -16.84 -8.47
N ARG A 11 5.30 -16.79 -7.15
CA ARG A 11 6.14 -17.47 -6.15
C ARG A 11 6.04 -18.99 -6.28
N GLY A 12 4.86 -19.52 -6.56
CA GLY A 12 4.65 -20.93 -6.87
C GLY A 12 5.46 -21.38 -8.08
N ASP A 13 5.41 -20.61 -9.16
CA ASP A 13 6.18 -20.88 -10.39
C ASP A 13 7.70 -20.86 -10.14
N ALA A 14 8.19 -19.89 -9.36
CA ALA A 14 9.60 -19.83 -8.98
C ALA A 14 10.03 -21.08 -8.18
N ALA A 15 9.21 -21.56 -7.25
CA ALA A 15 9.48 -22.77 -6.48
C ALA A 15 9.53 -24.03 -7.38
N VAL A 16 8.62 -24.14 -8.35
CA VAL A 16 8.62 -25.22 -9.35
C VAL A 16 9.89 -25.16 -10.21
N LEU A 17 10.24 -23.98 -10.73
CA LEU A 17 11.45 -23.78 -11.54
C LEU A 17 12.72 -24.17 -10.78
N ARG A 18 12.83 -23.78 -9.51
CA ARG A 18 13.95 -24.16 -8.65
C ARG A 18 14.04 -25.67 -8.47
N ARG A 19 12.91 -26.35 -8.25
CA ARG A 19 12.86 -27.82 -8.14
C ARG A 19 13.32 -28.53 -9.42
N HIS A 20 13.13 -27.92 -10.59
CA HIS A 20 13.57 -28.44 -11.88
C HIS A 20 14.98 -27.94 -12.31
N GLY A 21 15.74 -27.32 -11.40
CA GLY A 21 17.11 -26.89 -11.65
C GLY A 21 17.25 -25.56 -12.40
N GLN A 22 16.14 -24.86 -12.68
CA GLN A 22 16.13 -23.55 -13.33
C GLN A 22 16.37 -22.41 -12.32
N VAL A 23 17.47 -22.50 -11.57
CA VAL A 23 17.74 -21.64 -10.39
C VAL A 23 17.82 -20.16 -10.78
N ALA A 24 18.57 -19.81 -11.82
CA ALA A 24 18.73 -18.41 -12.23
C ALA A 24 17.41 -17.72 -12.63
N VAL A 25 16.49 -18.47 -13.24
CA VAL A 25 15.16 -17.96 -13.64
C VAL A 25 14.27 -17.81 -12.42
N ALA A 26 14.26 -18.80 -11.52
CA ALA A 26 13.53 -18.73 -10.26
C ALA A 26 13.95 -17.50 -9.43
N ASP A 27 15.26 -17.26 -9.30
CA ASP A 27 15.79 -16.11 -8.55
C ASP A 27 15.41 -14.78 -9.20
N ALA A 28 15.35 -14.71 -10.54
CA ALA A 28 14.90 -13.51 -11.24
C ALA A 28 13.42 -13.21 -10.98
N ILE A 29 12.57 -14.24 -10.98
CA ILE A 29 11.14 -14.11 -10.69
C ILE A 29 10.93 -13.67 -9.24
N GLU A 30 11.62 -14.26 -8.28
CA GLU A 30 11.50 -13.87 -6.86
C GLU A 30 11.89 -12.41 -6.64
N ARG A 31 13.02 -11.96 -7.21
CA ARG A 31 13.41 -10.54 -7.14
C ARG A 31 12.36 -9.61 -7.74
N LEU A 32 11.75 -9.99 -8.85
CA LEU A 32 10.68 -9.20 -9.46
C LEU A 32 9.44 -9.15 -8.56
N VAL A 33 9.02 -10.29 -8.02
CA VAL A 33 7.89 -10.36 -7.08
C VAL A 33 8.14 -9.48 -5.87
N ASP A 34 9.33 -9.49 -5.31
CA ASP A 34 9.68 -8.68 -4.14
C ASP A 34 9.68 -7.19 -4.48
N ALA A 35 10.26 -6.78 -5.62
CA ALA A 35 10.23 -5.39 -6.08
C ALA A 35 8.80 -4.87 -6.32
N VAL A 36 7.93 -5.72 -6.89
CA VAL A 36 6.51 -5.39 -7.10
C VAL A 36 5.78 -5.33 -5.76
N THR A 37 6.05 -6.25 -4.84
CA THR A 37 5.44 -6.27 -3.50
C THR A 37 5.76 -4.99 -2.73
N GLU A 38 7.02 -4.56 -2.76
CA GLU A 38 7.47 -3.31 -2.15
C GLU A 38 6.79 -2.10 -2.79
N SER A 39 6.79 -2.03 -4.12
CA SER A 39 6.20 -0.89 -4.86
C SER A 39 4.67 -0.82 -4.74
N ALA A 40 4.02 -1.95 -4.51
CA ALA A 40 2.57 -2.08 -4.43
C ALA A 40 2.05 -2.23 -2.99
N GLU A 41 2.84 -1.87 -1.97
CA GLU A 41 2.48 -2.01 -0.55
C GLU A 41 1.08 -1.46 -0.25
N ASP A 42 0.75 -0.26 -0.74
CA ASP A 42 -0.56 0.36 -0.52
C ASP A 42 -1.72 -0.44 -1.15
N TRP A 43 -1.46 -1.23 -2.19
CA TRP A 43 -2.44 -2.12 -2.80
C TRP A 43 -2.60 -3.42 -2.05
N LEU A 44 -1.61 -3.86 -1.28
CA LEU A 44 -1.59 -5.14 -0.56
C LEU A 44 -2.04 -4.99 0.90
N VAL A 45 -1.82 -3.83 1.50
CA VAL A 45 -2.08 -3.57 2.92
C VAL A 45 -3.53 -3.19 3.16
N PHE A 46 -4.13 -3.85 4.14
CA PHE A 46 -5.40 -3.46 4.75
C PHE A 46 -5.13 -2.79 6.08
N LEU A 47 -5.67 -1.58 6.25
CA LEU A 47 -5.61 -0.78 7.46
C LEU A 47 -6.80 -1.10 8.34
N SER A 48 -6.58 -1.13 9.65
CA SER A 48 -7.66 -1.09 10.65
C SER A 48 -8.49 0.18 10.49
N GLU A 49 -9.69 0.22 11.07
CA GLU A 49 -10.52 1.42 11.01
C GLU A 49 -9.83 2.59 11.72
N THR A 50 -9.13 2.28 12.83
CA THR A 50 -8.31 3.23 13.58
C THR A 50 -7.15 3.76 12.72
N ASP A 51 -6.40 2.89 12.04
CA ASP A 51 -5.27 3.31 11.20
C ASP A 51 -5.73 4.10 9.97
N ALA A 52 -6.88 3.74 9.39
CA ALA A 52 -7.47 4.48 8.30
C ALA A 52 -7.88 5.90 8.74
N HIS A 53 -8.45 6.03 9.94
CA HIS A 53 -8.73 7.33 10.56
C HIS A 53 -7.44 8.14 10.76
N LEU A 54 -6.40 7.54 11.35
CA LEU A 54 -5.11 8.21 11.58
C LEU A 54 -4.43 8.65 10.28
N ARG A 55 -4.45 7.79 9.25
CA ARG A 55 -3.84 8.05 7.94
C ARG A 55 -4.52 9.18 7.20
N SER A 56 -5.86 9.22 7.20
CA SER A 56 -6.64 10.14 6.36
C SER A 56 -7.18 11.37 7.10
N GLY A 57 -7.36 11.28 8.42
CA GLY A 57 -8.11 12.25 9.22
C GLY A 57 -9.64 12.17 9.03
N LEU A 58 -10.14 11.21 8.25
CA LEU A 58 -11.57 11.01 8.03
C LEU A 58 -12.20 10.28 9.20
N SER A 59 -13.42 10.66 9.61
CA SER A 59 -14.09 10.01 10.73
C SER A 59 -14.49 8.56 10.40
N GLU A 60 -14.55 7.70 11.42
CA GLU A 60 -15.01 6.31 11.26
C GLU A 60 -16.39 6.24 10.62
N LYS A 61 -17.32 7.14 11.00
CA LYS A 61 -18.65 7.23 10.37
C LYS A 61 -18.56 7.45 8.86
N TRP A 62 -17.62 8.29 8.40
CA TRP A 62 -17.42 8.55 6.98
C TRP A 62 -16.86 7.32 6.25
N LEU A 63 -15.93 6.60 6.88
CA LEU A 63 -15.35 5.36 6.36
C LEU A 63 -16.42 4.26 6.24
N ARG A 64 -17.19 4.03 7.31
CA ARG A 64 -18.28 3.04 7.34
C ARG A 64 -19.37 3.33 6.32
N ALA A 65 -19.69 4.60 6.07
CA ALA A 65 -20.65 4.99 5.04
C ALA A 65 -20.27 4.54 3.62
N ARG A 66 -18.97 4.24 3.37
CA ARG A 66 -18.46 3.76 2.07
C ARG A 66 -18.13 2.28 2.07
N PHE A 67 -18.19 1.62 3.23
CA PHE A 67 -17.75 0.24 3.40
C PHE A 67 -18.43 -0.71 2.40
N ALA A 68 -19.77 -0.67 2.29
CA ALA A 68 -20.50 -1.57 1.40
C ALA A 68 -20.15 -1.41 -0.09
N GLN A 69 -19.77 -0.21 -0.53
CA GLN A 69 -19.28 -0.03 -1.89
C GLN A 69 -17.87 -0.61 -2.03
N TRP A 70 -16.96 -0.23 -1.15
CA TRP A 70 -15.57 -0.65 -1.21
C TRP A 70 -15.39 -2.15 -0.99
N GLU A 71 -16.25 -2.79 -0.21
CA GLU A 71 -16.25 -4.24 -0.04
C GLU A 71 -16.58 -4.96 -1.35
N ARG A 72 -17.61 -4.49 -2.08
CA ARG A 72 -17.94 -5.03 -3.42
C ARG A 72 -16.83 -4.82 -4.43
N GLU A 73 -16.07 -3.73 -4.29
CA GLU A 73 -14.90 -3.43 -5.12
C GLU A 73 -13.63 -4.17 -4.65
N GLY A 74 -13.68 -4.92 -3.54
CA GLY A 74 -12.53 -5.65 -2.99
C GLY A 74 -11.51 -4.76 -2.26
N HIS A 75 -11.90 -3.54 -1.90
CA HIS A 75 -11.11 -2.56 -1.16
C HIS A 75 -11.45 -2.46 0.33
N ALA A 76 -12.51 -3.12 0.79
CA ALA A 76 -12.83 -3.23 2.21
C ALA A 76 -13.20 -4.66 2.57
N ARG A 77 -13.04 -5.03 3.84
CA ARG A 77 -13.42 -6.35 4.38
C ARG A 77 -13.67 -6.28 5.87
N ILE A 78 -14.42 -7.23 6.41
CA ILE A 78 -14.47 -7.50 7.85
C ILE A 78 -13.47 -8.61 8.18
N LYS A 79 -12.56 -8.37 9.11
CA LYS A 79 -11.61 -9.38 9.62
C LYS A 79 -11.55 -9.29 11.14
N GLY A 80 -11.79 -10.41 11.82
CA GLY A 80 -11.81 -10.45 13.29
C GLY A 80 -12.89 -9.58 13.92
N GLY A 81 -13.97 -9.28 13.20
CA GLY A 81 -15.04 -8.39 13.67
C GLY A 81 -14.76 -6.89 13.44
N GLU A 82 -13.63 -6.53 12.85
CA GLU A 82 -13.27 -5.14 12.54
C GLU A 82 -13.36 -4.84 11.04
N HIS A 83 -13.83 -3.63 10.69
CA HIS A 83 -13.74 -3.12 9.32
C HIS A 83 -12.29 -2.77 8.98
N GLN A 84 -11.82 -3.29 7.85
CA GLN A 84 -10.51 -2.98 7.30
C GLN A 84 -10.64 -2.40 5.89
N TYR A 85 -9.74 -1.49 5.55
CA TYR A 85 -9.77 -0.74 4.28
C TYR A 85 -8.40 -0.81 3.61
N ARG A 86 -8.35 -1.00 2.28
CA ARG A 86 -7.08 -0.98 1.55
C ARG A 86 -6.41 0.37 1.65
N ALA A 87 -5.11 0.36 1.89
CA ALA A 87 -4.31 1.57 2.01
C ALA A 87 -4.35 2.46 0.74
N CYS A 88 -4.52 1.88 -0.45
CA CYS A 88 -4.59 2.61 -1.72
C CYS A 88 -5.83 3.51 -1.86
N ILE A 89 -6.97 3.13 -1.25
CA ILE A 89 -8.20 3.92 -1.28
C ILE A 89 -8.30 4.91 -0.11
N VAL A 90 -7.49 4.72 0.95
CA VAL A 90 -7.47 5.59 2.12
C VAL A 90 -6.51 6.75 1.84
N PRO A 91 -7.02 8.00 1.70
CA PRO A 91 -6.19 9.15 1.40
C PRO A 91 -5.12 9.33 2.47
N ARG A 92 -3.91 9.72 2.05
CA ARG A 92 -2.89 10.19 3.00
C ARG A 92 -3.21 11.64 3.35
N ARG A 93 -3.32 11.94 4.64
CA ARG A 93 -3.45 13.33 5.11
C ARG A 93 -2.24 14.10 4.60
N ALA A 94 -2.48 15.12 3.77
CA ALA A 94 -1.42 16.02 3.36
C ALA A 94 -0.82 16.62 4.62
N ARG A 95 0.48 16.39 4.87
CA ARG A 95 1.21 17.09 5.93
C ARG A 95 1.46 18.53 5.46
N ILE A 96 0.39 19.30 5.26
CA ILE A 96 0.42 20.68 4.72
C ILE A 96 1.40 21.53 5.54
N GLY A 97 1.42 21.36 6.87
CA GLY A 97 2.37 22.04 7.75
C GLY A 97 3.84 21.68 7.49
N ALA A 98 4.17 20.40 7.30
CA ALA A 98 5.55 19.95 7.06
C ALA A 98 6.04 20.24 5.64
N ALA A 99 5.14 20.34 4.66
CA ALA A 99 5.46 20.76 3.30
C ALA A 99 5.71 22.28 3.23
N ALA A 100 4.86 23.07 3.90
CA ALA A 100 5.05 24.51 4.01
C ALA A 100 6.33 24.89 4.77
N GLU A 101 6.65 24.15 5.84
CA GLU A 101 7.89 24.36 6.60
C GLU A 101 9.14 24.02 5.78
N ARG A 102 9.13 22.89 5.05
CA ARG A 102 10.21 22.57 4.10
C ARG A 102 10.35 23.59 2.99
N GLY A 103 9.24 24.11 2.46
CA GLY A 103 9.26 25.21 1.49
C GLY A 103 9.87 26.49 2.05
N ARG A 104 9.55 26.85 3.30
CA ARG A 104 10.15 28.01 3.99
C ARG A 104 11.65 27.82 4.23
N GLN A 105 12.07 26.63 4.64
CA GLN A 105 13.47 26.30 4.90
C GLN A 105 14.30 26.37 3.61
N ALA A 106 13.83 25.73 2.53
CA ALA A 106 14.50 25.80 1.23
C ALA A 106 14.61 27.25 0.69
N ALA A 107 13.57 28.06 0.87
CA ALA A 107 13.61 29.48 0.48
C ALA A 107 14.59 30.30 1.34
N ALA A 108 14.75 29.96 2.63
CA ALA A 108 15.72 30.59 3.51
C ALA A 108 17.16 30.20 3.18
N GLU A 109 17.41 28.96 2.77
CA GLU A 109 18.73 28.48 2.33
C GLU A 109 19.15 29.14 1.02
N LEU A 110 18.25 29.24 0.04
CA LEU A 110 18.53 29.91 -1.24
C LEU A 110 18.89 31.40 -1.06
N ARG A 111 18.26 32.09 -0.11
CA ARG A 111 18.56 33.49 0.22
C ARG A 111 19.90 33.67 0.95
N LYS A 112 20.40 32.64 1.64
CA LYS A 112 21.72 32.68 2.30
C LYS A 112 22.86 32.32 1.34
N ALA A 113 22.55 31.65 0.24
CA ALA A 113 23.50 31.26 -0.80
C ALA A 113 23.63 32.27 -1.95
N SER A 114 22.85 33.37 -1.92
CA SER A 114 22.93 34.52 -2.83
C SER A 114 23.63 35.68 -2.13
#